data_AF-A0AAV9HEW5-F1
#
_entry.id   AF-A0AAV9HEW5-F1
#
_cell.length_a   1.000
_cell.length_b   1.000
_cell.length_c   1.000
_cell.angle_alpha   90.00
_cell.angle_beta   90.00
_cell.angle_gamma   90.00
#
_symmetry.space_group_name_H-M   'P 1'
#
loop_
_entity.id
_entity.type
_entity.pdbx_description
1 polymer ?
#
loop_
_entity_poly.entity_id
_entity_poly.type
_entity_poly.pdbx_seq_one_letter_code
_entity_poly.pdbx_strand_id
1 'polypeptide(L)'
;PQTFPAHLSGTMLQRTVTHHPWLDLFPIPRMRDNILRGIQAGERVEDEICDALVCDFLNLEANSTASLVIWGNSWEMDHWEFSPDFFGKWGVLLKGCPEVLGATNRWRAKRGEPRIEELTA
;
A
#
# COMPACT_ATOMS: atom_id res chain seq x y z
N PRO A 1 -14.72 21.52 13.81
CA PRO A 1 -14.92 20.13 13.33
C PRO A 1 -13.60 19.57 12.79
N GLN A 2 -13.04 18.53 13.43
CA GLN A 2 -11.81 17.92 12.97
C GLN A 2 -12.11 17.12 11.69
N THR A 3 -11.64 17.61 10.54
CA THR A 3 -11.73 16.90 9.28
C THR A 3 -10.70 15.79 9.30
N PHE A 4 -11.14 14.54 9.45
CA PHE A 4 -10.26 13.39 9.31
C PHE A 4 -9.68 13.36 7.88
N PRO A 5 -8.41 12.95 7.71
CA PRO A 5 -7.86 12.76 6.37
C PRO A 5 -8.73 11.80 5.56
N ALA A 6 -9.16 12.21 4.36
CA ALA A 6 -10.09 11.44 3.54
C ALA A 6 -9.53 10.04 3.22
N HIS A 7 -8.22 9.94 2.96
CA HIS A 7 -7.55 8.68 2.63
C HIS A 7 -7.41 7.70 3.79
N LEU A 8 -7.45 8.17 5.04
CA LEU A 8 -7.43 7.32 6.24
C LEU A 8 -8.82 7.00 6.78
N SER A 9 -9.87 7.64 6.25
CA SER A 9 -11.23 7.35 6.66
C SER A 9 -11.54 5.86 6.42
N GLY A 10 -12.09 5.20 7.44
CA GLY A 10 -12.41 3.77 7.36
C GLY A 10 -13.48 3.52 6.31
N THR A 11 -13.22 2.55 5.43
CA THR A 11 -14.14 2.17 4.34
C THR A 11 -15.40 1.50 4.90
N MET A 12 -16.41 1.31 4.04
CA MET A 12 -17.59 0.55 4.43
C MET A 12 -17.23 -0.89 4.81
N LEU A 13 -16.35 -1.55 4.05
CA LEU A 13 -15.94 -2.92 4.32
C LEU A 13 -15.19 -3.03 5.65
N GLN A 14 -14.23 -2.14 5.91
CA GLN A 14 -13.50 -2.10 7.17
C GLN A 14 -14.42 -1.95 8.40
N ARG A 15 -15.55 -1.26 8.27
CA ARG A 15 -16.53 -1.10 9.36
C ARG A 15 -17.38 -2.35 9.61
N THR A 16 -17.36 -3.32 8.70
CA THR A 16 -18.17 -4.55 8.76
C THR A 16 -17.36 -5.80 9.06
N VAL A 17 -16.03 -5.70 9.03
CA VAL A 17 -15.13 -6.85 9.16
C VAL A 17 -14.12 -6.54 10.25
N THR A 18 -13.99 -7.45 11.22
CA THR A 18 -12.89 -7.40 12.19
C THR A 18 -11.57 -7.59 11.44
N HIS A 19 -10.64 -6.68 11.65
CA HIS A 19 -9.34 -6.69 10.98
C HIS A 19 -8.26 -6.14 11.92
N HIS A 20 -7.01 -6.50 11.67
CA HIS A 20 -5.91 -6.02 12.46
C HIS A 20 -5.61 -4.52 12.19
N PRO A 21 -5.30 -3.71 13.23
CA PRO A 21 -5.05 -2.27 13.08
C PRO A 21 -3.91 -1.86 12.15
N TRP A 22 -3.03 -2.79 11.77
CA TRP A 22 -1.92 -2.50 10.85
C TRP A 22 -2.46 -2.06 9.48
N LEU A 23 -3.66 -2.53 9.09
CA LEU A 23 -4.29 -2.18 7.82
C LEU A 23 -4.58 -0.68 7.72
N ASP A 24 -4.85 -0.03 8.85
CA ASP A 24 -5.16 1.40 8.90
C ASP A 24 -3.95 2.32 8.69
N LEU A 25 -2.74 1.75 8.58
CA LEU A 25 -1.53 2.49 8.23
C LEU A 25 -1.51 2.92 6.76
N PHE A 26 -2.24 2.22 5.89
CA PHE A 26 -2.25 2.52 4.45
C PHE A 26 -3.30 3.59 4.12
N PRO A 27 -2.90 4.76 3.58
CA PRO A 27 -3.84 5.78 3.10
C PRO A 27 -4.43 5.41 1.74
N ILE A 28 -4.69 4.13 1.49
CA ILE A 28 -5.17 3.60 0.21
C ILE A 28 -6.44 2.80 0.47
N PRO A 29 -7.62 3.46 0.55
CA PRO A 29 -8.89 2.83 0.91
C PRO A 29 -9.17 1.53 0.14
N ARG A 30 -8.96 1.53 -1.17
CA ARG A 30 -9.24 0.35 -2.00
C ARG A 30 -8.22 -0.78 -1.84
N MET A 31 -6.96 -0.47 -1.52
CA MET A 31 -5.98 -1.50 -1.16
C MET A 31 -6.39 -2.21 0.14
N ARG A 32 -6.82 -1.44 1.15
CA ARG A 32 -7.36 -1.99 2.41
C ARG A 32 -8.54 -2.93 2.14
N ASP A 33 -9.48 -2.52 1.29
CA ASP A 33 -10.60 -3.36 0.90
C ASP A 33 -10.17 -4.64 0.15
N ASN A 34 -9.16 -4.55 -0.74
CA ASN A 34 -8.66 -5.70 -1.49
C ASN A 34 -7.99 -6.73 -0.57
N ILE A 35 -7.23 -6.27 0.44
CA ILE A 35 -6.64 -7.12 1.47
C ILE A 35 -7.74 -7.85 2.24
N LEU A 36 -8.75 -7.12 2.74
CA LEU A 36 -9.85 -7.72 3.49
C LEU A 36 -10.60 -8.77 2.69
N ARG A 37 -10.90 -8.48 1.41
CA ARG A 37 -11.55 -9.47 0.53
C ARG A 37 -10.70 -10.73 0.35
N GLY A 38 -9.39 -10.58 0.17
CA GLY A 38 -8.47 -11.71 0.05
C GLY A 38 -8.43 -12.58 1.31
N ILE A 39 -8.42 -11.95 2.50
CA ILE A 39 -8.47 -12.66 3.79
C ILE A 39 -9.82 -13.40 3.93
N GLN A 40 -10.94 -12.73 3.67
CA GLN A 40 -12.27 -13.35 3.77
C GLN A 40 -12.49 -14.51 2.80
N ALA A 41 -11.87 -14.45 1.61
CA ALA A 41 -11.91 -15.52 0.62
C ALA A 41 -10.99 -16.71 0.97
N GLY A 42 -10.16 -16.60 2.02
CA GLY A 42 -9.15 -17.60 2.37
C GLY A 42 -7.99 -17.67 1.38
N GLU A 43 -7.84 -16.65 0.52
CA GLU A 43 -6.76 -16.57 -0.47
C GLU A 43 -5.44 -16.07 0.15
N ARG A 44 -5.52 -15.45 1.33
CA ARG A 44 -4.37 -14.88 2.04
C ARG A 44 -4.54 -15.03 3.54
N VAL A 45 -3.44 -15.27 4.24
CA VAL A 45 -3.38 -15.33 5.70
C VAL A 45 -3.00 -13.95 6.24
N GLU A 46 -3.77 -13.42 7.18
CA GLU A 46 -3.57 -12.07 7.75
C GLU A 46 -2.16 -11.91 8.36
N ASP A 47 -1.68 -12.92 9.09
CA ASP A 47 -0.36 -12.93 9.72
C ASP A 47 0.77 -12.94 8.68
N GLU A 48 0.63 -13.69 7.58
CA GLU A 48 1.62 -13.69 6.50
C GLU A 48 1.70 -12.32 5.81
N ILE A 49 0.57 -11.65 5.62
CA ILE A 49 0.58 -10.28 5.11
C ILE A 49 1.23 -9.36 6.14
N CYS A 50 0.87 -9.45 7.42
CA CYS A 50 1.46 -8.63 8.47
C CYS A 50 2.98 -8.80 8.54
N ASP A 51 3.46 -10.04 8.59
CA ASP A 51 4.89 -10.37 8.66
C ASP A 51 5.62 -9.96 7.39
N ALA A 52 5.06 -10.23 6.22
CA ALA A 52 5.69 -9.82 4.97
C ALA A 52 5.71 -8.30 4.84
N LEU A 53 4.68 -7.58 5.27
CA LEU A 53 4.70 -6.13 5.31
C LEU A 53 5.71 -5.63 6.35
N VAL A 54 5.80 -6.22 7.53
CA VAL A 54 6.82 -5.85 8.55
C VAL A 54 8.23 -6.07 8.02
N CYS A 55 8.50 -7.22 7.41
CA CYS A 55 9.80 -7.55 6.83
C CYS A 55 10.13 -6.70 5.59
N ASP A 56 9.17 -6.55 4.67
CA ASP A 56 9.35 -5.80 3.41
C ASP A 56 9.36 -4.27 3.65
N PHE A 57 8.63 -3.73 4.64
CA PHE A 57 8.56 -2.29 4.94
C PHE A 57 9.59 -1.79 5.94
N LEU A 58 9.88 -2.55 7.01
CA LEU A 58 10.86 -2.13 8.03
C LEU A 58 12.29 -2.55 7.68
N ASN A 59 12.46 -3.34 6.61
CA ASN A 59 13.72 -3.65 5.95
C ASN A 59 14.85 -3.93 6.97
N LEU A 60 14.63 -4.91 7.83
CA LEU A 60 15.57 -5.30 8.90
C LEU A 60 16.86 -5.93 8.34
N GLU A 61 16.94 -6.17 7.03
CA GLU A 61 18.16 -6.59 6.34
C GLU A 61 18.82 -5.39 5.64
N ALA A 62 20.01 -5.04 6.13
CA ALA A 62 20.71 -3.77 5.92
C ALA A 62 21.13 -3.41 4.47
N ASN A 63 20.81 -4.22 3.46
CA ASN A 63 21.33 -4.07 2.09
C ASN A 63 20.26 -3.97 0.99
N SER A 64 18.97 -3.87 1.33
CA SER A 64 17.88 -3.83 0.33
C SER A 64 17.40 -2.39 0.05
N THR A 65 16.99 -2.12 -1.19
CA THR A 65 16.28 -0.89 -1.58
C THR A 65 14.90 -0.85 -0.92
N ALA A 66 14.56 0.26 -0.25
CA ALA A 66 13.28 0.38 0.46
C ALA A 66 12.07 0.05 -0.45
N SER A 67 11.23 -0.90 -0.01
CA SER A 67 10.01 -1.30 -0.73
C SER A 67 8.95 -0.21 -0.81
N LEU A 68 9.06 0.78 0.08
CA LEU A 68 8.15 1.91 0.22
C LEU A 68 8.91 3.14 0.71
N VAL A 69 8.56 4.30 0.17
CA VAL A 69 9.02 5.60 0.67
C VAL A 69 7.82 6.53 0.87
N ILE A 70 7.82 7.26 2.00
CA ILE A 70 6.83 8.30 2.30
C ILE A 70 7.53 9.65 2.17
N TRP A 71 7.17 10.43 1.15
CA TRP A 71 7.82 11.71 0.81
C TRP A 71 7.20 12.93 1.51
N GLY A 72 6.09 12.74 2.20
CA GLY A 72 5.33 13.83 2.83
C GLY A 72 4.41 13.30 3.91
N ASN A 73 3.19 13.84 3.98
CA ASN A 73 2.18 13.40 4.93
C ASN A 73 1.80 11.93 4.71
N SER A 74 1.97 11.09 5.74
CA SER A 74 1.68 9.66 5.68
C SER A 74 0.21 9.33 5.45
N TRP A 75 -0.70 10.26 5.75
CA TRP A 75 -2.13 10.12 5.51
C TRP A 75 -2.58 10.57 4.11
N GLU A 76 -1.65 10.90 3.22
CA GLU A 76 -1.94 11.30 1.83
C GLU A 76 -1.37 10.28 0.85
N MET A 77 -2.24 9.62 0.10
CA MET A 77 -1.85 8.60 -0.90
C MET A 77 -0.78 9.12 -1.88
N ASP A 78 -0.90 10.37 -2.32
CA ASP A 78 0.00 10.96 -3.31
C ASP A 78 1.45 11.14 -2.82
N HIS A 79 1.69 10.97 -1.53
CA HIS A 79 3.01 11.05 -0.90
C HIS A 79 3.69 9.69 -0.70
N TRP A 80 3.03 8.61 -1.09
CA TRP A 80 3.57 7.26 -1.01
C TRP A 80 4.17 6.86 -2.37
N GLU A 81 5.35 6.25 -2.32
CA GLU A 81 6.02 5.64 -3.46
C GLU A 81 6.33 4.18 -3.14
N PHE A 82 5.92 3.28 -4.03
CA PHE A 82 6.18 1.84 -3.92
C PHE A 82 7.28 1.43 -4.89
N SER A 83 8.13 0.48 -4.47
CA SER A 83 9.21 -0.05 -5.32
C SER A 83 8.66 -0.91 -6.47
N PRO A 84 9.43 -1.12 -7.55
CA PRO A 84 9.08 -2.09 -8.59
C PRO A 84 8.81 -3.49 -8.03
N ASP A 85 9.62 -3.96 -7.09
CA ASP A 85 9.46 -5.28 -6.45
C ASP A 85 8.15 -5.38 -5.67
N PHE A 86 7.72 -4.28 -5.04
CA PHE A 86 6.42 -4.22 -4.39
C PHE A 86 5.29 -4.41 -5.41
N PHE A 87 5.35 -3.75 -6.58
CA PHE A 87 4.35 -3.98 -7.62
C PHE A 87 4.40 -5.41 -8.18
N GLY A 88 5.59 -6.00 -8.27
CA GLY A 88 5.77 -7.40 -8.68
C GLY A 88 5.06 -8.38 -7.75
N LYS A 89 5.22 -8.22 -6.45
CA LYS A 89 4.72 -9.15 -5.42
C LYS A 89 3.29 -8.83 -4.98
N TRP A 90 2.95 -7.56 -4.86
CA TRP A 90 1.74 -7.07 -4.20
C TRP A 90 0.82 -6.26 -5.13
N GLY A 91 1.12 -6.16 -6.42
CA GLY A 91 0.35 -5.37 -7.38
C GLY A 91 -1.14 -5.72 -7.41
N VAL A 92 -1.49 -6.99 -7.16
CA VAL A 92 -2.88 -7.45 -7.01
C VAL A 92 -3.65 -6.73 -5.89
N LEU A 93 -2.98 -6.33 -4.80
CA LEU A 93 -3.60 -5.56 -3.71
C LEU A 93 -3.96 -4.13 -4.16
N LEU A 94 -3.26 -3.61 -5.16
CA LEU A 94 -3.48 -2.29 -5.73
C LEU A 94 -4.45 -2.30 -6.92
N LYS A 95 -5.11 -3.43 -7.20
CA LYS A 95 -6.12 -3.52 -8.27
C LYS A 95 -7.18 -2.43 -8.13
N GLY A 96 -7.36 -1.66 -9.20
CA GLY A 96 -8.28 -0.52 -9.24
C GLY A 96 -7.71 0.77 -8.65
N CYS A 97 -6.42 0.84 -8.32
CA CYS A 97 -5.77 2.05 -7.80
C CYS A 97 -4.69 2.60 -8.77
N PRO A 98 -5.03 2.95 -10.03
CA PRO A 98 -4.06 3.50 -10.98
C PRO A 98 -3.37 4.78 -10.47
N GLU A 99 -4.04 5.52 -9.59
CA GLU A 99 -3.50 6.69 -8.91
C GLU A 99 -2.23 6.40 -8.10
N VAL A 100 -2.10 5.19 -7.52
CA VAL A 100 -0.92 4.79 -6.75
C VAL A 100 0.30 4.65 -7.66
N LEU A 101 0.13 3.99 -8.82
CA LEU A 101 1.19 3.92 -9.82
C LEU A 101 1.54 5.30 -10.38
N GLY A 102 0.53 6.16 -10.55
CA GLY A 102 0.72 7.57 -10.90
C GLY A 102 1.57 8.32 -9.89
N ALA A 103 1.25 8.21 -8.59
CA ALA A 103 1.99 8.83 -7.49
C ALA A 103 3.43 8.33 -7.42
N THR A 104 3.64 7.03 -7.45
CA THR A 104 4.97 6.42 -7.51
C THR A 104 5.79 7.00 -8.66
N ASN A 105 5.24 7.00 -9.89
CA ASN A 105 5.97 7.46 -11.06
C ASN A 105 6.30 8.96 -11.02
N ARG A 106 5.49 9.79 -10.34
CA ARG A 106 5.82 11.20 -10.10
C ARG A 106 7.05 11.35 -9.21
N TRP A 107 7.17 10.56 -8.14
CA TRP A 107 8.33 10.60 -7.25
C TRP A 107 9.58 10.05 -7.91
N ARG A 108 9.45 8.94 -8.64
CA ARG A 108 10.53 8.37 -9.47
C ARG A 108 11.06 9.38 -10.49
N ALA A 109 10.17 10.06 -11.22
CA ALA A 109 10.56 11.07 -12.21
C ALA A 109 11.35 12.23 -11.61
N LYS A 110 11.01 12.68 -10.38
CA LYS A 110 11.76 13.75 -9.68
C LYS A 110 13.20 13.37 -9.36
N ARG A 111 13.51 12.06 -9.27
CA ARG A 111 14.86 11.54 -9.03
C ARG A 111 15.56 11.04 -10.30
N GLY A 112 14.91 11.12 -11.46
CA GLY A 112 15.44 10.57 -12.71
C GLY A 112 15.36 9.04 -12.80
N GLU A 113 14.52 8.40 -12.00
CA GLU A 113 14.33 6.95 -12.02
C GLU A 113 13.43 6.49 -13.19
N PRO A 114 13.65 5.29 -13.75
CA PRO A 114 12.79 4.74 -14.80
C PRO A 114 11.33 4.61 -14.37
N ARG A 115 10.40 4.82 -15.29
CA ARG A 115 8.97 4.65 -15.05
C ARG A 115 8.63 3.16 -14.85
N ILE A 116 7.68 2.87 -13.98
CA ILE A 116 7.04 1.56 -13.87
C ILE A 116 5.80 1.58 -14.78
N GLU A 117 5.75 0.69 -15.76
CA GLU A 117 4.74 0.75 -16.83
C GLU A 117 3.39 0.15 -16.43
N GLU A 118 3.39 -0.96 -15.71
CA GLU A 118 2.15 -1.66 -15.34
C GLU A 118 2.16 -2.15 -13.89
N LEU A 119 0.94 -2.29 -13.35
CA LEU A 119 0.70 -3.10 -12.17
C LEU A 119 0.75 -4.55 -12.63
N THR A 120 1.88 -5.24 -12.45
CA THR A 120 1.92 -6.70 -12.54
C THR A 120 0.90 -7.26 -11.55
N ALA A 121 -0.14 -7.89 -12.07
CA ALA A 121 -1.26 -8.45 -11.32
C ALA A 121 -1.13 -9.96 -11.17
#